data_AF-A0A382IWC2-F1
#
_entry.id   AF-A0A382IWC2-F1
#
_cell.length_a   1.000
_cell.length_b   1.000
_cell.length_c   1.000
_cell.angle_alpha   90.00
_cell.angle_beta   90.00
_cell.angle_gamma   90.00
#
_symmetry.space_group_name_H-M   'P 1'
#
loop_
_entity.id
_entity.type
_entity.pdbx_description
1 polymer ?
#
loop_
_entity_poly.entity_id
_entity_poly.type
_entity_poly.pdbx_seq_one_letter_code
_entity_poly.pdbx_strand_id
1 'polypeptide(L)'
;MKHASIPNNWSPASWQSFEASQQPAYKNSEALESVLAELGQLPPIVTSWEVESLKKELARAQNGDAFVLQGGDCSENFEECRSEIIVQKLKILLQMSLIMIMGMEKPIIRIGRMAGQYAKPRSEDMESRGGVSLPSYRGDLVNRSPFKAEDREPDAKLMLRGYE
;
A
#
# COMPACT_ATOMS: atom_id res chain seq x y z
N MET A 1 -10.11 -26.52 12.18
CA MET A 1 -10.30 -25.27 11.40
C MET A 1 -10.93 -25.65 10.07
N LYS A 2 -12.09 -25.09 9.71
CA LYS A 2 -12.66 -25.25 8.37
C LYS A 2 -11.84 -24.39 7.43
N HIS A 3 -11.08 -24.98 6.51
CA HIS A 3 -10.51 -24.23 5.40
C HIS A 3 -11.68 -23.62 4.64
N ALA A 4 -11.74 -22.29 4.55
CA ALA A 4 -12.69 -21.63 3.66
C ALA A 4 -12.39 -22.14 2.24
N SER A 5 -13.33 -22.84 1.64
CA SER A 5 -13.22 -23.30 0.26
C SER A 5 -13.11 -22.07 -0.63
N ILE A 6 -12.01 -21.95 -1.38
CA ILE A 6 -11.87 -20.91 -2.40
C ILE A 6 -13.03 -21.12 -3.37
N PRO A 7 -13.90 -20.11 -3.58
CA PRO A 7 -15.02 -20.26 -4.51
C PRO A 7 -14.47 -20.61 -5.90
N ASN A 8 -15.08 -21.60 -6.57
CA ASN A 8 -14.63 -22.16 -7.86
C ASN A 8 -14.52 -21.12 -9.01
N ASN A 9 -15.01 -19.90 -8.80
CA ASN A 9 -15.00 -18.81 -9.80
C ASN A 9 -14.06 -17.65 -9.41
N TRP A 10 -13.12 -17.85 -8.48
CA TRP A 10 -12.17 -16.80 -8.11
C TRP A 10 -11.14 -16.55 -9.22
N SER A 11 -10.97 -15.28 -9.59
CA SER A 11 -9.86 -14.79 -10.40
C SER A 11 -9.41 -13.40 -9.89
N PRO A 12 -8.21 -12.92 -10.24
CA PRO A 12 -7.78 -11.57 -9.88
C PRO A 12 -8.72 -10.45 -10.35
N ALA A 13 -9.55 -10.69 -11.37
CA ALA A 13 -10.53 -9.72 -11.87
C ALA A 13 -11.90 -9.82 -11.18
N SER A 14 -12.15 -10.87 -10.38
CA SER A 14 -13.48 -11.14 -9.82
C SER A 14 -14.00 -10.03 -8.89
N TRP A 15 -13.13 -9.21 -8.31
CA TRP A 15 -13.54 -8.07 -7.46
C TRP A 15 -14.30 -6.98 -8.24
N GLN A 16 -14.07 -6.85 -9.55
CA GLN A 16 -14.69 -5.80 -10.37
C GLN A 16 -16.21 -5.97 -10.53
N SER A 17 -16.75 -7.15 -10.25
CA SER A 17 -18.21 -7.37 -10.22
C SER A 17 -18.86 -6.94 -8.90
N PHE A 18 -18.09 -6.45 -7.93
CA PHE A 18 -18.58 -6.00 -6.64
C PHE A 18 -18.43 -4.48 -6.51
N GLU A 19 -19.20 -3.89 -5.58
CA GLU A 19 -19.04 -2.47 -5.26
C GLU A 19 -17.68 -2.23 -4.61
N ALA A 20 -16.88 -1.36 -5.22
CA ALA A 20 -15.57 -0.95 -4.73
C ALA A 20 -15.57 0.56 -4.46
N SER A 21 -15.65 0.94 -3.18
CA SER A 21 -15.55 2.33 -2.77
C SER A 21 -14.12 2.87 -2.94
N GLN A 22 -13.97 4.21 -2.91
CA GLN A 22 -12.67 4.92 -2.88
C GLN A 22 -11.79 4.77 -4.13
N GLN A 23 -12.33 4.21 -5.22
CA GLN A 23 -11.62 4.11 -6.49
C GLN A 23 -11.49 5.50 -7.15
N PRO A 24 -10.31 5.85 -7.69
CA PRO A 24 -10.18 7.06 -8.49
C PRO A 24 -10.93 6.94 -9.82
N ALA A 25 -11.48 8.06 -10.28
CA ALA A 25 -12.10 8.17 -11.60
C ALA A 25 -11.08 8.68 -12.62
N TYR A 26 -10.50 7.79 -13.42
CA TYR A 26 -9.60 8.16 -14.51
C TYR A 26 -10.40 8.57 -15.76
N LYS A 27 -10.12 9.75 -16.33
CA LYS A 27 -10.82 10.25 -17.52
C LYS A 27 -10.55 9.45 -18.79
N ASN A 28 -9.37 8.86 -18.91
CA ASN A 28 -8.95 8.09 -20.09
C ASN A 28 -8.79 6.62 -19.72
N SER A 29 -9.79 5.81 -20.09
CA SER A 29 -9.79 4.36 -19.85
C SER A 29 -8.74 3.62 -20.66
N GLU A 30 -8.47 4.03 -21.91
CA GLU A 30 -7.45 3.41 -22.77
C GLU A 30 -6.05 3.60 -22.17
N ALA A 31 -5.77 4.79 -21.63
CA ALA A 31 -4.51 5.06 -20.95
C ALA A 31 -4.36 4.24 -19.66
N LEU A 32 -5.45 4.06 -18.90
CA LEU A 32 -5.46 3.20 -17.73
C LEU A 32 -5.18 1.74 -18.10
N GLU A 33 -5.87 1.20 -19.11
CA GLU A 33 -5.67 -0.17 -19.59
C GLU A 33 -4.23 -0.40 -20.07
N SER A 34 -3.65 0.56 -20.80
CA SER A 34 -2.26 0.50 -21.23
C SER A 34 -1.29 0.41 -20.05
N VAL A 35 -1.50 1.22 -19.00
CA VAL A 35 -0.66 1.19 -17.78
C VAL A 35 -0.81 -0.13 -17.04
N LEU A 36 -2.03 -0.65 -16.91
CA LEU A 36 -2.28 -1.93 -16.25
C LEU A 36 -1.63 -3.11 -17.00
N ALA A 37 -1.67 -3.08 -18.34
CA ALA A 37 -1.00 -4.07 -19.17
C ALA A 37 0.52 -4.03 -18.98
N GLU A 38 1.11 -2.84 -18.90
CA GLU A 38 2.54 -2.65 -18.64
C GLU A 38 2.94 -3.15 -17.26
N LEU A 39 2.24 -2.72 -16.20
CA LEU A 39 2.45 -3.21 -14.82
C LEU A 39 2.38 -4.74 -14.73
N GLY A 40 1.47 -5.36 -15.48
CA GLY A 40 1.32 -6.82 -15.52
C GLY A 40 2.52 -7.58 -16.10
N GLN A 41 3.44 -6.90 -16.80
CA GLN A 41 4.67 -7.49 -17.33
C GLN A 41 5.89 -7.26 -16.44
N LEU A 42 5.80 -6.39 -15.43
CA LEU A 42 6.93 -6.06 -14.57
C LEU A 42 7.16 -7.15 -13.51
N PRO A 43 8.41 -7.36 -13.06
CA PRO A 43 8.69 -8.38 -12.05
C PRO A 43 7.97 -8.10 -10.73
N PRO A 44 7.55 -9.12 -9.99
CA PRO A 44 6.84 -8.91 -8.73
C PRO A 44 7.77 -8.34 -7.66
N ILE A 45 7.23 -7.50 -6.76
CA ILE A 45 7.98 -6.91 -5.64
C ILE A 45 8.35 -7.97 -4.59
N VAL A 46 7.51 -9.00 -4.45
CA VAL A 46 7.71 -10.13 -3.52
C VAL A 46 7.39 -11.45 -4.21
N THR A 47 7.93 -12.51 -3.66
CA THR A 47 7.77 -13.87 -4.18
C THR A 47 6.76 -14.66 -3.36
N SER A 48 6.23 -15.74 -3.94
CA SER A 48 5.21 -16.56 -3.26
C SER A 48 5.71 -17.21 -1.98
N TRP A 49 6.99 -17.58 -1.90
CA TRP A 49 7.56 -18.19 -0.70
C TRP A 49 7.74 -17.19 0.44
N GLU A 50 8.02 -15.92 0.16
CA GLU A 50 8.07 -14.86 1.18
C GLU A 50 6.70 -14.66 1.83
N VAL A 51 5.64 -14.67 1.02
CA VAL A 51 4.25 -14.60 1.49
C VAL A 51 3.90 -15.81 2.37
N GLU A 52 4.21 -17.02 1.92
CA GLU A 52 3.97 -18.24 2.72
C GLU A 52 4.84 -18.30 3.99
N SER A 53 6.05 -17.74 3.95
CA SER A 53 6.91 -17.59 5.13
C SER A 53 6.29 -16.63 6.15
N LEU A 54 5.87 -15.44 5.73
CA LEU A 54 5.20 -14.47 6.59
C LEU A 54 3.92 -15.04 7.20
N LYS A 55 3.13 -15.78 6.42
CA LYS A 55 1.92 -16.44 6.89
C LYS A 55 2.19 -17.44 8.03
N LYS A 56 3.28 -18.21 7.95
CA LYS A 56 3.71 -19.11 9.04
C LYS A 56 4.12 -18.33 10.28
N GLU A 57 4.86 -17.24 10.12
CA GLU A 57 5.23 -16.37 11.22
C GLU A 57 4.00 -15.74 11.90
N LEU A 58 3.03 -15.24 11.13
CA LEU A 58 1.78 -14.72 11.67
C LEU A 58 0.98 -15.79 12.42
N ALA A 59 0.99 -17.05 11.97
CA ALA A 59 0.37 -18.15 12.71
C ALA A 59 1.05 -18.40 14.07
N ARG A 60 2.38 -18.23 14.16
CA ARG A 60 3.09 -18.27 15.46
C ARG A 60 2.66 -17.14 16.38
N ALA A 61 2.50 -15.92 15.86
CA ALA A 61 1.99 -14.80 16.65
C ALA A 61 0.56 -15.04 17.14
N GLN A 62 -0.30 -15.61 16.28
CA GLN A 62 -1.65 -16.01 16.67
C GLN A 62 -1.67 -17.04 17.81
N ASN A 63 -0.72 -17.98 17.83
CA ASN A 63 -0.57 -18.96 18.90
C ASN A 63 0.07 -18.38 20.17
N GLY A 64 0.52 -17.12 20.14
CA GLY A 64 1.19 -16.45 21.26
C GLY A 64 2.69 -16.71 21.34
N ASP A 65 3.29 -17.39 20.35
CA ASP A 65 4.72 -17.74 20.31
C ASP A 65 5.61 -16.61 19.77
N ALA A 66 5.02 -15.55 19.23
CA ALA A 66 5.68 -14.36 18.71
C ALA A 66 4.77 -13.13 18.86
N PHE A 67 5.30 -11.93 18.61
CA PHE A 67 4.53 -10.70 18.56
C PHE A 67 4.78 -9.94 17.25
N VAL A 68 3.75 -9.30 16.69
CA VAL A 68 3.86 -8.53 15.44
C VAL A 68 4.10 -7.05 15.76
N LEU A 69 5.18 -6.51 15.21
CA LEU A 69 5.45 -5.08 15.17
C LEU A 69 5.30 -4.61 13.72
N GLN A 70 4.23 -3.86 13.45
CA GLN A 70 4.02 -3.20 12.16
C GLN A 70 4.17 -1.70 12.30
N GLY A 71 5.03 -1.09 11.48
CA GLY A 71 5.32 0.34 11.57
C GLY A 71 5.85 0.92 10.26
N GLY A 72 5.64 2.22 10.07
CA GLY A 72 6.03 2.97 8.88
C GLY A 72 5.06 4.12 8.63
N ASP A 73 5.07 4.64 7.41
CA ASP A 73 4.35 5.87 7.11
C ASP A 73 2.83 5.69 7.06
N CYS A 74 2.14 6.80 7.25
CA CYS A 74 0.71 6.89 6.96
C CYS A 74 0.45 6.93 5.45
N SER A 75 1.26 7.70 4.71
CA SER A 75 1.41 7.72 3.26
C SER A 75 2.88 7.80 2.95
N GLU A 76 3.38 6.96 2.07
CA GLU A 76 4.65 7.25 1.42
C GLU A 76 4.47 8.36 0.37
N ASN A 77 5.54 9.11 0.13
CA ASN A 77 5.65 10.12 -0.92
C ASN A 77 6.83 9.74 -1.83
N PHE A 78 6.67 9.87 -3.14
CA PHE A 78 7.74 9.56 -4.10
C PHE A 78 9.02 10.36 -3.87
N GLU A 79 8.92 11.62 -3.43
CA GLU A 79 10.07 12.45 -3.10
C GLU A 79 10.85 11.90 -1.90
N GLU A 80 10.18 11.24 -0.97
CA GLU A 80 10.78 10.65 0.23
C GLU A 80 11.27 9.22 0.05
N CYS A 81 11.06 8.62 -1.13
CA CYS A 81 11.62 7.32 -1.50
C CYS A 81 13.13 7.45 -1.79
N ARG A 82 13.89 7.73 -0.73
CA ARG A 82 15.36 7.91 -0.77
C ARG A 82 16.02 7.00 0.26
N SER A 83 17.19 6.49 -0.09
CA SER A 83 17.93 5.51 0.71
C SER A 83 18.14 5.97 2.15
N GLU A 84 18.47 7.25 2.38
CA GLU A 84 18.73 7.76 3.73
C GLU A 84 17.47 7.73 4.60
N ILE A 85 16.32 8.10 4.04
CA ILE A 85 15.03 8.11 4.73
C ILE A 85 14.59 6.67 5.03
N ILE A 86 14.69 5.78 4.06
CA ILE A 86 14.32 4.36 4.21
C ILE A 86 15.18 3.71 5.30
N VAL A 87 16.49 3.96 5.32
CA VAL A 87 17.40 3.46 6.36
C VAL A 87 17.01 3.98 7.74
N GLN A 88 16.62 5.25 7.87
CA GLN A 88 16.14 5.80 9.14
C GLN A 88 14.85 5.14 9.61
N LYS A 89 13.89 4.91 8.71
CA LYS A 89 12.63 4.19 9.01
C LYS A 89 12.90 2.76 9.49
N LEU A 90 13.81 2.05 8.82
CA LEU A 90 14.24 0.70 9.22
C LEU A 90 14.94 0.71 10.59
N LYS A 91 15.79 1.69 10.88
CA LYS A 91 16.45 1.83 12.19
C LYS A 91 15.43 1.96 13.31
N ILE A 92 14.40 2.78 13.15
CA ILE A 92 13.34 2.95 14.15
C ILE A 92 12.61 1.63 14.39
N LEU A 93 12.20 0.93 13.32
CA LEU A 93 11.52 -0.36 13.42
C LEU A 93 12.37 -1.42 14.15
N LEU A 94 13.67 -1.47 13.86
CA LEU A 94 14.62 -2.37 14.51
C LEU A 94 14.85 -2.01 15.98
N GLN A 95 14.98 -0.72 16.32
CA GLN A 95 15.15 -0.25 17.69
C GLN A 95 13.93 -0.57 18.57
N MET A 96 12.73 -0.29 18.08
CA MET A 96 11.48 -0.65 18.78
C MET A 96 11.40 -2.16 19.00
N SER A 97 11.74 -2.95 17.97
CA SER A 97 11.74 -4.40 18.09
C SER A 97 12.71 -4.90 19.16
N LEU A 98 13.92 -4.32 19.27
CA LEU A 98 14.88 -4.71 20.30
C LEU A 98 14.32 -4.48 21.71
N ILE A 99 13.73 -3.32 21.95
CA ILE A 99 13.11 -2.98 23.24
C ILE A 99 11.98 -3.97 23.57
N MET A 100 11.14 -4.32 22.59
CA MET A 100 10.05 -5.27 22.80
C MET A 100 10.55 -6.69 23.08
N ILE A 101 11.62 -7.14 22.41
CA ILE A 101 12.24 -8.44 22.69
C ILE A 101 12.70 -8.51 24.15
N MET A 102 13.35 -7.45 24.66
CA MET A 102 13.83 -7.40 26.04
C MET A 102 12.70 -7.38 27.07
N GLY A 103 11.57 -6.75 26.75
CA GLY A 103 10.43 -6.64 27.67
C GLY A 103 9.46 -7.82 27.64
N MET A 104 9.33 -8.49 26.49
CA MET A 104 8.34 -9.56 26.29
C MET A 104 8.95 -10.96 26.30
N GLU A 105 10.28 -11.07 26.14
CA GLU A 105 11.00 -12.35 26.00
C GLU A 105 10.44 -13.24 24.88
N LYS A 106 9.88 -12.60 23.83
CA LYS A 106 9.30 -13.28 22.67
C LYS A 106 9.93 -12.80 21.36
N PRO A 107 9.98 -13.66 20.33
CA PRO A 107 10.32 -13.25 18.97
C PRO A 107 9.39 -12.13 18.45
N ILE A 108 9.96 -11.16 17.74
CA ILE A 108 9.22 -10.07 17.09
C ILE A 108 9.26 -10.24 15.57
N ILE A 109 8.08 -10.29 14.96
CA ILE A 109 7.87 -10.27 13.51
C ILE A 109 7.75 -8.81 13.09
N ARG A 110 8.63 -8.35 12.20
CA ARG A 110 8.74 -6.94 11.82
C ARG A 110 8.09 -6.74 10.44
N ILE A 111 7.10 -5.87 10.37
CA ILE A 111 6.39 -5.55 9.12
C ILE A 111 6.51 -4.05 8.86
N GLY A 112 7.14 -3.70 7.74
CA GLY A 112 7.22 -2.31 7.29
C GLY A 112 5.94 -1.87 6.60
N ARG A 113 5.43 -0.67 6.89
CA ARG A 113 4.54 0.06 5.99
C ARG A 113 5.42 0.87 5.04
N MET A 114 5.88 0.21 3.99
CA MET A 114 6.84 0.74 3.01
C MET A 114 6.71 0.01 1.67
N ALA A 115 7.26 0.60 0.61
CA ALA A 115 7.27 0.04 -0.75
C ALA A 115 5.86 -0.20 -1.33
N GLY A 116 4.91 0.70 -1.07
CA GLY A 116 3.58 0.64 -1.70
C GLY A 116 2.46 1.42 -1.01
N GLN A 117 2.73 2.13 0.09
CA GLN A 117 1.74 2.89 0.85
C GLN A 117 1.47 4.27 0.21
N TYR A 118 1.30 4.30 -1.11
CA TYR A 118 1.15 5.52 -1.92
C TYR A 118 -0.30 5.92 -2.19
N ALA A 119 -1.29 5.16 -1.72
CA ALA A 119 -2.71 5.47 -1.89
C ALA A 119 -3.39 5.68 -0.52
N LYS A 120 -4.37 6.60 -0.48
CA LYS A 120 -5.14 6.93 0.72
C LYS A 120 -6.64 7.08 0.44
N PRO A 121 -7.50 6.48 1.28
CA PRO A 121 -8.93 6.76 1.25
C PRO A 121 -9.18 8.19 1.75
N ARG A 122 -10.31 8.76 1.32
CA ARG A 122 -10.75 10.10 1.70
C ARG A 122 -12.21 10.06 2.09
N SER A 123 -12.54 10.78 3.15
CA SER A 123 -13.93 10.95 3.60
C SER A 123 -14.76 11.70 2.59
N GLU A 124 -14.15 12.65 1.87
CA GLU A 124 -14.79 13.50 0.87
C GLU A 124 -14.01 13.44 -0.46
N ASP A 125 -14.75 13.35 -1.58
CA ASP A 125 -14.17 13.33 -2.92
C ASP A 125 -13.55 14.67 -3.32
N MET A 126 -14.07 15.76 -2.77
CA MET A 126 -13.64 17.12 -3.08
C MET A 126 -13.03 17.81 -1.86
N GLU A 127 -11.98 18.57 -2.10
CA GLU A 127 -11.34 19.45 -1.14
C GLU A 127 -11.57 20.90 -1.56
N SER A 128 -12.16 21.71 -0.68
CA SER A 128 -12.43 23.13 -0.94
C SER A 128 -11.47 24.03 -0.16
N ARG A 129 -10.82 24.97 -0.86
CA ARG A 129 -9.96 26.00 -0.26
C ARG A 129 -10.22 27.34 -0.95
N GLY A 130 -10.50 28.39 -0.17
CA GLY A 130 -10.65 29.75 -0.71
C GLY A 130 -11.71 29.89 -1.81
N GLY A 131 -12.82 29.14 -1.73
CA GLY A 131 -13.89 29.17 -2.73
C GLY A 131 -13.66 28.31 -3.98
N VAL A 132 -12.49 27.66 -4.11
CA VAL A 132 -12.19 26.71 -5.18
C VAL A 132 -12.33 25.28 -4.63
N SER A 133 -13.00 24.41 -5.37
CA SER A 133 -13.19 22.99 -5.03
C SER A 133 -12.49 22.11 -6.07
N LEU A 134 -11.56 21.27 -5.62
CA LEU A 134 -10.80 20.34 -6.46
C LEU A 134 -10.90 18.92 -5.92
N PRO A 135 -10.64 17.87 -6.72
CA PRO A 135 -10.54 16.51 -6.19
C PRO A 135 -9.56 16.42 -5.02
N SER A 136 -9.95 15.65 -4.01
CA SER A 136 -9.10 15.33 -2.86
C SER A 136 -7.82 14.63 -3.32
N TYR A 137 -6.68 15.01 -2.73
CA TYR A 137 -5.44 14.25 -2.88
C TYR A 137 -5.61 12.84 -2.29
N ARG A 138 -5.39 11.81 -3.10
CA ARG A 138 -5.62 10.39 -2.78
C ARG A 138 -4.31 9.60 -2.65
N GLY A 139 -3.18 10.30 -2.49
CA GLY A 139 -1.86 9.70 -2.44
C GLY A 139 -1.17 9.71 -3.81
N ASP A 140 0.16 9.65 -3.79
CA ASP A 140 1.02 9.80 -4.96
C ASP A 140 0.81 8.74 -6.04
N LEU A 141 0.17 7.61 -5.73
CA LEU A 141 -0.20 6.60 -6.73
C LEU A 141 -1.38 7.03 -7.61
N VAL A 142 -2.15 8.04 -7.17
CA VAL A 142 -3.40 8.47 -7.81
C VAL A 142 -3.26 9.86 -8.41
N ASN A 143 -2.88 10.85 -7.60
CA ASN A 143 -2.74 12.24 -8.00
C ASN A 143 -1.66 12.93 -7.14
N ARG A 144 -1.43 14.22 -7.33
CA ARG A 144 -0.34 14.96 -6.69
C ARG A 144 -0.85 15.83 -5.55
N SER A 145 0.00 16.03 -4.54
CA SER A 145 -0.32 16.78 -3.31
C SER A 145 -0.72 18.26 -3.53
N PRO A 146 -0.04 19.04 -4.41
CA PRO A 146 -0.33 20.46 -4.57
C PRO A 146 -1.80 20.73 -4.90
N PHE A 147 -2.33 21.85 -4.40
CA PHE A 147 -3.74 22.25 -4.62
C PHE A 147 -3.87 23.03 -5.93
N LYS A 148 -3.64 22.35 -7.06
CA LYS A 148 -3.87 22.87 -8.41
C LYS A 148 -4.72 21.89 -9.21
N ALA A 149 -5.52 22.38 -10.13
CA ALA A 149 -6.44 21.55 -10.91
C ALA A 149 -5.72 20.41 -11.65
N GLU A 150 -4.58 20.72 -12.29
CA GLU A 150 -3.73 19.75 -12.98
C GLU A 150 -3.12 18.69 -12.06
N ASP A 151 -2.77 19.07 -10.84
CA ASP A 151 -2.17 18.17 -9.85
C ASP A 151 -3.20 17.23 -9.22
N ARG A 152 -4.47 17.64 -9.15
CA ARG A 152 -5.55 16.86 -8.53
C ARG A 152 -6.25 15.88 -9.47
N GLU A 153 -6.00 15.97 -10.76
CA GLU A 153 -6.47 15.00 -11.74
C GLU A 153 -5.80 13.63 -11.51
N PRO A 154 -6.58 12.53 -11.42
CA PRO A 154 -5.99 11.19 -11.37
C PRO A 154 -5.17 10.86 -12.63
N ASP A 155 -3.94 10.40 -12.43
CA ASP A 155 -2.99 10.09 -13.50
C ASP A 155 -2.52 8.64 -13.37
N ALA A 156 -3.00 7.77 -14.28
CA ALA A 156 -2.74 6.34 -14.22
C ALA A 156 -1.23 6.02 -14.25
N LYS A 157 -0.41 6.85 -14.92
CA LYS A 157 1.05 6.63 -15.02
C LYS A 157 1.76 6.68 -13.67
N LEU A 158 1.15 7.30 -12.67
CA LEU A 158 1.68 7.31 -11.30
C LEU A 158 1.74 5.91 -10.69
N MET A 159 0.95 4.94 -11.19
CA MET A 159 1.06 3.55 -10.78
C MET A 159 2.37 2.89 -11.22
N LEU A 160 2.83 3.18 -12.44
CA LEU A 160 4.17 2.75 -12.91
C LEU A 160 5.25 3.42 -12.08
N ARG A 161 5.10 4.73 -11.82
CA ARG A 161 6.06 5.46 -10.98
C ARG A 161 6.13 4.91 -9.55
N GLY A 162 5.02 4.44 -8.98
CA GLY A 162 5.01 3.84 -7.66
C GLY A 162 5.56 2.41 -7.61
N TYR A 163 5.69 1.76 -8.77
CA TYR A 163 6.32 0.46 -8.92
C TYR A 163 7.86 0.56 -9.05
N GLU A 164 8.35 1.58 -9.77
CA GLU A 164 9.79 1.89 -9.94
C GLU A 164 10.54 2.06 -8.61
#